data_AF-A0A9E3RBG9-F1
#
_entry.id   AF-A0A9E3RBG9-F1
#
_cell.length_a   1.000
_cell.length_b   1.000
_cell.length_c   1.000
_cell.angle_alpha   90.00
_cell.angle_beta   90.00
_cell.angle_gamma   90.00
#
_symmetry.space_group_name_H-M   'P 1'
#
loop_
_entity.id
_entity.type
_entity.pdbx_description
1 polymer ?
#
loop_
_entity_poly.entity_id
_entity_poly.type
_entity_poly.pdbx_seq_one_letter_code
_entity_poly.pdbx_strand_id
1 'polypeptide(L)'
;MLKFAVVREDFELELALVRHARVKRVLTVASGGCTALALKHAEPALEVHAFDANPDQLAHLQRKAAAIARGEPSGLSQGGEFEKLFRVLRTALLELVMPVEELETFFHTPSRSRALLDRWTASPYWPAAFEVAFAEGLLDAMFGPAATRHAEKGSYPRYFQRAFERGLAQDGASRNPYLQHVLLQRYEDPPPFLLAHRPLEVHGHLGALTDVPALETFQLVSLSNVFDWSEASLVRTWAQALQPLASGSLVVWRQLNNARDWRPLFEASYVHEPALSEEWTRRERALFYERVTVMRRR
;
A
#
# COMPACT_ATOMS: atom_id res chain seq x y z
N MET A 1 7.20 6.77 16.05
CA MET A 1 6.61 7.80 15.15
C MET A 1 5.74 7.12 14.09
N LEU A 2 4.57 7.69 13.75
CA LEU A 2 3.68 7.14 12.72
C LEU A 2 4.25 7.31 11.29
N LYS A 3 4.60 6.21 10.62
CA LYS A 3 5.14 6.27 9.25
C LYS A 3 4.06 6.37 8.18
N PHE A 4 2.94 5.68 8.37
CA PHE A 4 1.87 5.57 7.37
C PHE A 4 0.51 5.77 8.04
N ALA A 5 -0.20 6.83 7.69
CA ALA A 5 -1.61 6.96 8.08
C ALA A 5 -2.53 6.21 7.13
N VAL A 6 -2.12 5.97 5.87
CA VAL A 6 -2.84 5.17 4.87
C VAL A 6 -1.90 4.13 4.28
N VAL A 7 -2.36 2.88 4.25
CA VAL A 7 -1.72 1.84 3.44
C VAL A 7 -2.13 2.08 1.99
N ARG A 8 -1.16 2.40 1.13
CA ARG A 8 -1.39 2.62 -0.30
C ARG A 8 -1.23 1.31 -1.04
N GLU A 9 -2.02 0.32 -0.63
CA GLU A 9 -2.13 -1.02 -1.21
C GLU A 9 -3.58 -1.27 -1.54
N ASP A 10 -3.87 -1.82 -2.71
CA ASP A 10 -5.22 -2.19 -3.08
C ASP A 10 -5.69 -3.43 -2.34
N PHE A 11 -6.46 -3.21 -1.27
CA PHE A 11 -7.02 -4.27 -0.42
C PHE A 11 -8.01 -5.17 -1.16
N GLU A 12 -8.55 -4.75 -2.32
CA GLU A 12 -9.41 -5.61 -3.13
C GLU A 12 -8.65 -6.82 -3.67
N LEU A 13 -7.31 -6.70 -3.80
CA LEU A 13 -6.46 -7.83 -4.13
C LEU A 13 -6.52 -8.84 -2.99
N GLU A 14 -6.07 -8.52 -1.77
CA GLU A 14 -6.14 -9.46 -0.63
C GLU A 14 -7.54 -10.06 -0.45
N LEU A 15 -8.59 -9.26 -0.61
CA LEU A 15 -9.98 -9.73 -0.53
C LEU A 15 -10.29 -10.79 -1.59
N ALA A 16 -9.79 -10.62 -2.82
CA ALA A 16 -9.93 -11.61 -3.87
C ALA A 16 -9.22 -12.93 -3.51
N LEU A 17 -8.04 -12.90 -2.88
CA LEU A 17 -7.38 -14.13 -2.39
C LEU A 17 -8.16 -14.77 -1.25
N VAL A 18 -8.65 -13.98 -0.30
CA VAL A 18 -9.45 -14.48 0.82
C VAL A 18 -10.63 -15.28 0.27
N ARG A 19 -11.33 -14.74 -0.73
CA ARG A 19 -12.47 -15.40 -1.38
C ARG A 19 -12.05 -16.61 -2.20
N HIS A 20 -11.01 -16.47 -3.02
CA HIS A 20 -10.51 -17.52 -3.90
C HIS A 20 -10.06 -18.76 -3.12
N ALA A 21 -9.26 -18.58 -2.06
CA ALA A 21 -8.72 -19.66 -1.25
C ALA A 21 -9.59 -20.00 -0.02
N ARG A 22 -10.78 -19.37 0.11
CA ARG A 22 -11.71 -19.57 1.25
C ARG A 22 -11.05 -19.39 2.62
N VAL A 23 -10.17 -18.40 2.71
CA VAL A 23 -9.38 -18.06 3.91
C VAL A 23 -10.32 -17.73 5.06
N LYS A 24 -9.99 -18.24 6.24
CA LYS A 24 -10.64 -17.98 7.52
C LYS A 24 -9.77 -17.17 8.47
N ARG A 25 -8.44 -17.27 8.33
CA ARG A 25 -7.47 -16.54 9.14
C ARG A 25 -6.41 -15.88 8.26
N VAL A 26 -6.30 -14.55 8.35
CA VAL A 26 -5.34 -13.73 7.59
C VAL A 26 -4.42 -12.95 8.52
N LEU A 27 -3.16 -12.85 8.15
CA LEU A 27 -2.16 -11.99 8.78
C LEU A 27 -1.70 -10.94 7.78
N THR A 28 -1.73 -9.66 8.15
CA THR A 28 -1.17 -8.58 7.34
C THR A 28 -0.16 -7.77 8.14
N VAL A 29 0.74 -7.05 7.47
CA VAL A 29 1.44 -5.95 8.13
C VAL A 29 0.42 -4.88 8.54
N ALA A 30 0.54 -4.28 9.72
CA ALA A 30 -0.42 -3.29 10.20
C ALA A 30 -0.31 -2.00 9.39
N SER A 31 0.88 -1.36 9.37
CA SER A 31 1.08 -0.08 8.69
C SER A 31 -0.05 0.91 9.03
N GLY A 32 -0.66 1.57 8.03
CA GLY A 32 -1.81 2.46 8.26
C GLY A 32 -3.14 1.76 8.58
N GLY A 33 -3.18 0.43 8.67
CA GLY A 33 -4.33 -0.38 9.05
C GLY A 33 -5.40 -0.59 7.98
N CYS A 34 -5.27 0.02 6.80
CA CYS A 34 -6.35 0.03 5.79
C CYS A 34 -6.68 -1.37 5.27
N THR A 35 -5.67 -2.18 4.92
CA THR A 35 -5.88 -3.55 4.40
C THR A 35 -6.60 -4.42 5.42
N ALA A 36 -6.13 -4.47 6.67
CA ALA A 36 -6.76 -5.25 7.73
C ALA A 36 -8.21 -4.83 8.01
N LEU A 37 -8.47 -3.53 8.13
CA LEU A 37 -9.83 -3.01 8.37
C LEU A 37 -10.75 -3.27 7.18
N ALA A 38 -10.25 -3.14 5.95
CA ALA A 38 -11.03 -3.41 4.75
C ALA A 38 -11.41 -4.88 4.63
N LEU A 39 -10.47 -5.80 4.91
CA LEU A 39 -10.75 -7.24 4.93
C LEU A 39 -11.80 -7.58 5.99
N LYS A 40 -11.68 -7.05 7.21
CA LYS A 40 -12.65 -7.30 8.28
C LYS A 40 -14.03 -6.73 7.96
N HIS A 41 -14.08 -5.57 7.31
CA HIS A 41 -15.33 -4.97 6.86
C HIS A 41 -16.02 -5.84 5.81
N ALA A 42 -15.29 -6.25 4.77
CA ALA A 42 -15.83 -7.01 3.64
C ALA A 42 -16.19 -8.45 4.00
N GLU A 43 -15.44 -9.09 4.90
CA GLU A 43 -15.67 -10.47 5.35
C GLU A 43 -15.77 -10.51 6.89
N PRO A 44 -16.96 -10.25 7.47
CA PRO A 44 -17.11 -10.15 8.93
C PRO A 44 -16.69 -11.40 9.71
N ALA A 45 -16.83 -12.58 9.10
CA ALA A 45 -16.44 -13.86 9.68
C ALA A 45 -14.93 -14.17 9.55
N LEU A 46 -14.17 -13.35 8.84
CA LEU A 46 -12.72 -13.49 8.73
C LEU A 46 -12.04 -13.09 10.04
N GLU A 47 -11.14 -13.93 10.53
CA GLU A 47 -10.24 -13.61 11.62
C GLU A 47 -9.03 -12.85 11.05
N VAL A 48 -8.96 -11.55 11.35
CA VAL A 48 -7.95 -10.64 10.79
C VAL A 48 -6.95 -10.28 11.86
N HIS A 49 -5.68 -10.57 11.59
CA HIS A 49 -4.55 -10.18 12.41
C HIS A 49 -3.66 -9.21 11.67
N ALA A 50 -3.05 -8.30 12.42
CA ALA A 50 -2.08 -7.35 11.92
C ALA A 50 -0.83 -7.34 12.80
N PHE A 51 0.36 -7.31 12.23
CA PHE A 51 1.61 -7.18 12.98
C PHE A 51 2.43 -5.97 12.53
N ASP A 52 3.15 -5.36 13.46
CA ASP A 52 4.07 -4.27 13.15
C ASP A 52 5.11 -4.12 14.27
N ALA A 53 6.36 -3.85 13.90
CA ALA A 53 7.42 -3.55 14.87
C ALA A 53 7.27 -2.14 15.46
N ASN A 54 6.53 -1.25 14.79
CA ASN A 54 6.28 0.10 15.25
C ASN A 54 4.97 0.17 16.06
N PRO A 55 5.02 0.40 17.38
CA PRO A 55 3.82 0.46 18.21
C PRO A 55 2.86 1.57 17.79
N ASP A 56 3.35 2.66 17.17
CA ASP A 56 2.49 3.74 16.71
C ASP A 56 1.58 3.33 15.54
N GLN A 57 1.99 2.37 14.72
CA GLN A 57 1.17 1.84 13.63
C GLN A 57 0.01 1.00 14.17
N LEU A 58 0.29 0.15 15.17
CA LEU A 58 -0.76 -0.62 15.86
C LEU A 58 -1.70 0.30 16.64
N ALA A 59 -1.18 1.30 17.34
CA ALA A 59 -2.00 2.30 18.01
C ALA A 59 -2.87 3.08 16.99
N HIS A 60 -2.34 3.38 15.81
CA HIS A 60 -3.08 4.04 14.74
C HIS A 60 -4.21 3.17 14.16
N LEU A 61 -3.94 1.88 13.92
CA LEU A 61 -4.95 0.91 13.53
C LEU A 61 -6.13 0.91 14.52
N GLN A 62 -5.86 0.84 15.82
CA GLN A 62 -6.90 0.86 16.85
C GLN A 62 -7.67 2.19 16.90
N ARG A 63 -6.97 3.34 16.83
CA ARG A 63 -7.63 4.65 16.75
C ARG A 63 -8.54 4.76 15.52
N LYS A 64 -8.08 4.27 14.37
CA LYS A 64 -8.85 4.28 13.13
C LYS A 64 -10.07 3.37 13.22
N ALA A 65 -9.94 2.15 13.74
CA ALA A 65 -11.07 1.26 13.99
C ALA A 65 -12.13 1.91 14.89
N ALA A 66 -11.70 2.55 15.98
CA ALA A 66 -12.60 3.25 16.90
C ALA A 66 -13.29 4.46 16.25
N ALA A 67 -12.58 5.22 15.41
CA ALA A 67 -13.14 6.35 14.69
C ALA A 67 -14.16 5.92 13.62
N ILE A 68 -13.89 4.82 12.90
CA ILE A 68 -14.83 4.20 11.96
C ILE A 68 -16.11 3.78 12.69
N ALA A 69 -15.98 3.14 13.86
CA ALA A 69 -17.13 2.73 14.66
C ALA A 69 -18.01 3.92 15.10
N ARG A 70 -17.41 5.10 15.33
CA ARG A 70 -18.13 6.35 15.64
C ARG A 70 -18.63 7.10 14.39
N GLY A 71 -18.21 6.71 13.18
CA GLY A 71 -18.52 7.44 11.96
C GLY A 71 -17.68 8.71 11.72
N GLU A 72 -16.52 8.82 12.38
CA GLU A 72 -15.66 10.02 12.35
C GLU A 72 -14.23 9.71 11.88
N PRO A 73 -14.00 8.95 10.78
CA PRO A 73 -12.65 8.58 10.36
C PRO A 73 -11.87 9.75 9.73
N SER A 74 -12.54 10.86 9.41
CA SER A 74 -11.99 12.02 8.70
C SER A 74 -10.87 12.68 9.52
N GLY A 75 -9.63 12.56 9.05
CA GLY A 75 -8.43 13.14 9.66
C GLY A 75 -7.36 12.10 10.02
N LEU A 76 -7.75 10.86 10.30
CA LEU A 76 -6.81 9.78 10.62
C LEU A 76 -6.07 9.24 9.39
N SER A 77 -6.40 9.71 8.19
CA SER A 77 -5.72 9.33 6.95
C SER A 77 -4.66 10.35 6.50
N GLN A 78 -4.31 11.37 7.31
CA GLN A 78 -3.38 12.45 6.90
C GLN A 78 -2.13 12.59 7.79
N GLY A 79 -1.98 11.75 8.83
CA GLY A 79 -1.05 12.00 9.93
C GLY A 79 0.35 11.37 9.83
N GLY A 80 0.65 10.53 8.85
CA GLY A 80 1.92 9.80 8.78
C GLY A 80 3.02 10.57 8.06
N GLU A 81 4.27 10.11 8.22
CA GLU A 81 5.41 10.64 7.45
C GLU A 81 5.17 10.54 5.95
N PHE A 82 4.66 9.42 5.44
CA PHE A 82 4.42 9.29 4.00
C PHE A 82 3.35 10.27 3.49
N GLU A 83 2.36 10.65 4.32
CA GLU A 83 1.42 11.72 3.98
C GLU A 83 2.06 13.11 3.97
N LYS A 84 3.09 13.37 4.79
CA LYS A 84 3.89 14.61 4.70
C LYS A 84 4.60 14.70 3.35
N LEU A 85 5.17 13.59 2.88
CA LEU A 85 5.84 13.51 1.58
C LEU A 85 4.89 13.90 0.44
N PHE A 86 3.68 13.34 0.44
CA PHE A 86 2.68 13.67 -0.58
C PHE A 86 2.11 15.08 -0.45
N ARG A 87 2.12 15.69 0.74
CA ARG A 87 1.83 17.12 0.87
C ARG A 87 2.87 17.97 0.15
N VAL A 88 4.16 17.65 0.25
CA VAL A 88 5.22 18.34 -0.50
C VAL A 88 4.96 18.22 -2.01
N LEU A 89 4.72 17.01 -2.50
CA LEU A 89 4.38 16.78 -3.92
C LEU A 89 3.16 17.60 -4.35
N ARG A 90 2.06 17.49 -3.60
CA ARG A 90 0.80 18.17 -3.91
C ARG A 90 0.99 19.68 -3.94
N THR A 91 1.67 20.26 -2.96
CA THR A 91 1.93 21.71 -2.94
C THR A 91 2.73 22.12 -4.18
N ALA A 92 3.82 21.42 -4.51
CA ALA A 92 4.60 21.74 -5.71
C ALA A 92 3.75 21.62 -6.99
N LEU A 93 2.93 20.59 -7.09
CA LEU A 93 2.05 20.37 -8.24
C LEU A 93 0.98 21.46 -8.34
N LEU A 94 0.30 21.84 -7.25
CA LEU A 94 -0.75 22.86 -7.27
C LEU A 94 -0.22 24.24 -7.63
N GLU A 95 0.96 24.61 -7.11
CA GLU A 95 1.55 25.93 -7.33
C GLU A 95 2.16 26.07 -8.74
N LEU A 96 2.65 24.98 -9.34
CA LEU A 96 3.47 25.04 -10.56
C LEU A 96 2.86 24.36 -11.78
N VAL A 97 1.87 23.48 -11.62
CA VAL A 97 1.39 22.62 -12.72
C VAL A 97 -0.13 22.50 -12.82
N MET A 98 -0.82 22.26 -11.70
CA MET A 98 -2.23 21.90 -11.66
C MET A 98 -3.01 22.81 -10.69
N PRO A 99 -3.43 24.01 -11.11
CA PRO A 99 -4.29 24.86 -10.29
C PRO A 99 -5.49 24.10 -9.73
N VAL A 100 -5.95 24.48 -8.54
CA VAL A 100 -6.98 23.74 -7.78
C VAL A 100 -8.23 23.50 -8.63
N GLU A 101 -8.67 24.49 -9.41
CA GLU A 101 -9.85 24.41 -10.26
C GLU A 101 -9.72 23.33 -11.35
N GLU A 102 -8.51 23.16 -11.89
CA GLU A 102 -8.23 22.14 -12.87
C GLU A 102 -8.19 20.75 -12.24
N LEU A 103 -7.61 20.66 -11.04
CA LEU A 103 -7.57 19.42 -10.30
C LEU A 103 -9.00 18.97 -9.95
N GLU A 104 -9.82 19.87 -9.43
CA GLU A 104 -11.24 19.60 -9.18
C GLU A 104 -11.97 19.19 -10.48
N THR A 105 -11.69 19.86 -11.60
CA THR A 105 -12.25 19.50 -12.91
C THR A 105 -11.84 18.09 -13.33
N PHE A 106 -10.58 17.67 -13.10
CA PHE A 106 -10.11 16.33 -13.45
C PHE A 106 -10.88 15.24 -12.71
N PHE A 107 -11.17 15.45 -11.41
CA PHE A 107 -11.88 14.47 -10.59
C PHE A 107 -13.40 14.47 -10.83
N HIS A 108 -14.00 15.61 -11.19
CA HIS A 108 -15.46 15.73 -11.36
C HIS A 108 -15.94 15.65 -12.82
N THR A 109 -15.07 15.88 -13.81
CA THR A 109 -15.42 15.90 -15.24
C THR A 109 -14.51 14.95 -16.04
N PRO A 110 -14.77 13.63 -16.03
CA PRO A 110 -13.91 12.63 -16.68
C PRO A 110 -13.62 12.90 -18.17
N SER A 111 -14.57 13.54 -18.88
CA SER A 111 -14.40 13.90 -20.29
C SER A 111 -13.29 14.94 -20.54
N ARG A 112 -12.83 15.65 -19.51
CA ARG A 112 -11.74 16.62 -19.57
C ARG A 112 -10.40 16.08 -19.07
N SER A 113 -10.38 14.93 -18.40
CA SER A 113 -9.19 14.39 -17.72
C SER A 113 -7.99 14.21 -18.65
N ARG A 114 -8.21 13.76 -19.90
CA ARG A 114 -7.12 13.56 -20.87
C ARG A 114 -6.43 14.87 -21.26
N ALA A 115 -7.20 15.89 -21.62
CA ALA A 115 -6.66 17.19 -22.01
C ALA A 115 -5.91 17.88 -20.86
N LEU A 116 -6.42 17.75 -19.63
CA LEU A 116 -5.75 18.23 -18.42
C LEU A 116 -4.42 17.51 -18.20
N LEU A 117 -4.40 16.18 -18.29
CA LEU A 117 -3.19 15.38 -18.13
C LEU A 117 -2.12 15.74 -19.18
N ASP A 118 -2.51 15.87 -20.44
CA ASP A 118 -1.59 16.24 -21.53
C ASP A 118 -0.96 17.63 -21.26
N ARG A 119 -1.75 18.58 -20.76
CA ARG A 119 -1.24 19.91 -20.37
C ARG A 119 -0.31 19.85 -19.16
N TRP A 120 -0.68 19.13 -18.10
CA TRP A 120 0.13 19.02 -16.89
C TRP A 120 1.48 18.36 -17.19
N THR A 121 1.48 17.25 -17.92
CA THR A 121 2.70 16.50 -18.26
C THR A 121 3.59 17.22 -19.26
N ALA A 122 3.05 18.16 -20.05
CA ALA A 122 3.83 19.06 -20.91
C ALA A 122 4.50 20.21 -20.15
N SER A 123 4.11 20.48 -18.90
CA SER A 123 4.74 21.54 -18.09
C SER A 123 6.20 21.17 -17.76
N PRO A 124 7.17 22.10 -17.92
CA PRO A 124 8.54 21.84 -17.49
C PRO A 124 8.65 21.66 -15.97
N TYR A 125 7.67 22.13 -15.19
CA TYR A 125 7.63 21.96 -13.75
C TYR A 125 7.12 20.59 -13.31
N TRP A 126 6.51 19.80 -14.20
CA TRP A 126 6.02 18.45 -13.89
C TRP A 126 7.13 17.54 -13.36
N PRO A 127 8.23 17.27 -14.09
CA PRO A 127 9.32 16.46 -13.56
C PRO A 127 9.98 17.10 -12.31
N ALA A 128 10.11 18.43 -12.27
CA ALA A 128 10.72 19.14 -11.15
C ALA A 128 9.97 18.94 -9.82
N ALA A 129 8.63 18.88 -9.86
CA ALA A 129 7.83 18.61 -8.67
C ALA A 129 8.14 17.23 -8.04
N PHE A 130 8.40 16.21 -8.87
CA PHE A 130 8.81 14.88 -8.39
C PHE A 130 10.25 14.87 -7.87
N GLU A 131 11.17 15.61 -8.50
CA GLU A 131 12.54 15.77 -8.01
C GLU A 131 12.58 16.37 -6.60
N VAL A 132 11.75 17.39 -6.34
CA VAL A 132 11.64 18.00 -5.01
C VAL A 132 11.02 17.04 -4.00
N ALA A 133 9.89 16.41 -4.34
CA ALA A 133 9.14 15.60 -3.40
C ALA A 133 9.81 14.25 -3.10
N PHE A 134 10.59 13.69 -4.01
CA PHE A 134 11.21 12.38 -3.87
C PHE A 134 12.74 12.43 -3.93
N ALA A 135 13.33 13.59 -3.60
CA ALA A 135 14.76 13.73 -3.43
C ALA A 135 15.30 12.71 -2.41
N GLU A 136 16.42 12.08 -2.71
CA GLU A 136 17.03 11.04 -1.86
C GLU A 136 17.25 11.53 -0.42
N GLY A 137 17.76 12.75 -0.25
CA GLY A 137 17.96 13.34 1.09
C GLY A 137 16.68 13.52 1.90
N LEU A 138 15.54 13.80 1.24
CA LEU A 138 14.25 13.89 1.92
C LEU A 138 13.74 12.49 2.31
N LEU A 139 13.85 11.52 1.40
CA LEU A 139 13.48 10.13 1.67
C LEU A 139 14.30 9.54 2.83
N ASP A 140 15.61 9.77 2.85
CA ASP A 140 16.51 9.32 3.91
C ASP A 140 16.18 9.99 5.25
N ALA A 141 15.86 11.28 5.27
CA ALA A 141 15.45 11.97 6.50
C ALA A 141 14.13 11.39 7.07
N MET A 142 13.20 11.00 6.20
CA MET A 142 11.88 10.54 6.60
C MET A 142 11.83 9.05 6.94
N PHE A 143 12.57 8.21 6.22
CA PHE A 143 12.47 6.75 6.31
C PHE A 143 13.80 6.06 6.64
N GLY A 144 14.89 6.82 6.70
CA GLY A 144 16.24 6.30 6.92
C GLY A 144 16.88 5.75 5.63
N PRO A 145 18.21 5.57 5.61
CA PRO A 145 18.94 5.14 4.42
C PRO A 145 18.54 3.75 3.89
N ALA A 146 17.89 2.93 4.73
CA ALA A 146 17.42 1.61 4.30
C ALA A 146 16.26 1.70 3.30
N ALA A 147 15.49 2.78 3.28
CA ALA A 147 14.31 2.92 2.43
C ALA A 147 14.64 2.98 0.93
N THR A 148 15.83 3.49 0.57
CA THR A 148 16.25 3.70 -0.82
C THR A 148 17.25 2.66 -1.33
N ARG A 149 17.73 1.79 -0.44
CA ARG A 149 18.95 1.00 -0.61
C ARG A 149 18.97 -0.05 -1.73
N HIS A 150 17.80 -0.50 -2.18
CA HIS A 150 17.67 -1.54 -3.21
C HIS A 150 17.23 -0.99 -4.57
N ALA A 151 16.80 0.27 -4.59
CA ALA A 151 16.53 0.99 -5.82
C ALA A 151 17.83 1.46 -6.46
N GLU A 152 17.79 1.73 -7.77
CA GLU A 152 18.85 2.47 -8.43
C GLU A 152 18.97 3.87 -7.81
N LYS A 153 20.20 4.34 -7.54
CA LYS A 153 20.43 5.63 -6.90
C LYS A 153 19.78 6.77 -7.72
N GLY A 154 18.99 7.61 -7.05
CA GLY A 154 18.30 8.73 -7.70
C GLY A 154 17.11 8.34 -8.59
N SER A 155 16.68 7.08 -8.59
CA SER A 155 15.56 6.62 -9.44
C SER A 155 14.18 7.05 -8.96
N TYR A 156 14.02 7.37 -7.67
CA TYR A 156 12.73 7.62 -7.04
C TYR A 156 11.89 8.75 -7.67
N PRO A 157 12.45 9.93 -7.97
CA PRO A 157 11.70 10.98 -8.68
C PRO A 157 11.08 10.49 -9.98
N ARG A 158 11.88 9.89 -10.86
CA ARG A 158 11.39 9.39 -12.15
C ARG A 158 10.45 8.20 -11.99
N TYR A 159 10.68 7.35 -10.99
CA TYR A 159 9.82 6.23 -10.66
C TYR A 159 8.42 6.69 -10.29
N PHE A 160 8.30 7.59 -9.31
CA PHE A 160 7.02 8.12 -8.88
C PHE A 160 6.37 8.96 -9.98
N GLN A 161 7.13 9.77 -10.73
CA GLN A 161 6.60 10.48 -11.90
C GLN A 161 5.88 9.52 -12.85
N ARG A 162 6.53 8.42 -13.25
CA ARG A 162 5.93 7.41 -14.14
C ARG A 162 4.73 6.71 -13.49
N ALA A 163 4.76 6.47 -12.18
CA ALA A 163 3.63 5.88 -11.46
C ALA A 163 2.39 6.78 -11.52
N PHE A 164 2.55 8.09 -11.29
CA PHE A 164 1.46 9.06 -11.42
C PHE A 164 1.00 9.24 -12.87
N GLU A 165 1.92 9.31 -13.85
CA GLU A 165 1.57 9.39 -15.27
C GLU A 165 0.71 8.19 -15.70
N ARG A 166 1.09 6.97 -15.31
CA ARG A 166 0.29 5.77 -15.55
C ARG A 166 -1.07 5.84 -14.84
N GLY A 167 -1.08 6.18 -13.55
CA GLY A 167 -2.29 6.23 -12.75
C GLY A 167 -3.31 7.25 -13.24
N LEU A 168 -2.85 8.45 -13.60
CA LEU A 168 -3.71 9.52 -14.11
C LEU A 168 -4.22 9.23 -15.53
N ALA A 169 -3.50 8.42 -16.31
CA ALA A 169 -3.91 8.02 -17.65
C ALA A 169 -4.88 6.83 -17.69
N GLN A 170 -5.08 6.13 -16.56
CA GLN A 170 -5.97 4.97 -16.50
C GLN A 170 -7.44 5.38 -16.61
N ASP A 171 -8.25 4.50 -17.21
CA ASP A 171 -9.70 4.60 -17.16
C ASP A 171 -10.17 4.56 -15.70
N GLY A 172 -11.01 5.52 -15.32
CA GLY A 172 -11.49 5.65 -13.94
C GLY A 172 -10.49 6.29 -12.96
N ALA A 173 -9.39 6.91 -13.43
CA ALA A 173 -8.44 7.64 -12.58
C ALA A 173 -9.12 8.68 -11.66
N SER A 174 -10.16 9.36 -12.14
CA SER A 174 -10.96 10.32 -11.35
C SER A 174 -11.70 9.68 -10.16
N ARG A 175 -11.85 8.36 -10.15
CA ARG A 175 -12.48 7.60 -9.07
C ARG A 175 -11.49 6.77 -8.26
N ASN A 176 -10.20 6.86 -8.58
CA ASN A 176 -9.17 6.12 -7.87
C ASN A 176 -8.98 6.75 -6.46
N PRO A 177 -9.26 6.02 -5.37
CA PRO A 177 -9.21 6.59 -4.02
C PRO A 177 -7.79 6.96 -3.59
N TYR A 178 -6.76 6.32 -4.15
CA TYR A 178 -5.35 6.65 -3.86
C TYR A 178 -4.94 7.96 -4.53
N LEU A 179 -5.40 8.22 -5.76
CA LEU A 179 -5.21 9.50 -6.44
C LEU A 179 -5.95 10.62 -5.73
N GLN A 180 -7.22 10.41 -5.38
CA GLN A 180 -8.01 11.38 -4.62
C GLN A 180 -7.34 11.71 -3.29
N HIS A 181 -6.90 10.68 -2.54
CA HIS A 181 -6.23 10.90 -1.26
C HIS A 181 -4.94 11.70 -1.38
N VAL A 182 -4.11 11.42 -2.38
CA VAL A 182 -2.83 12.13 -2.56
C VAL A 182 -3.06 13.55 -3.10
N LEU A 183 -3.89 13.71 -4.13
CA LEU A 183 -4.02 14.97 -4.85
C LEU A 183 -5.11 15.89 -4.28
N LEU A 184 -6.24 15.35 -3.81
CA LEU A 184 -7.31 16.15 -3.18
C LEU A 184 -7.18 16.22 -1.64
N GLN A 185 -6.40 15.34 -1.02
CA GLN A 185 -6.35 15.14 0.44
C GLN A 185 -7.67 14.74 1.11
N ARG A 186 -8.63 14.33 0.30
CA ARG A 186 -9.93 13.80 0.71
C ARG A 186 -10.34 12.69 -0.26
N TYR A 187 -11.34 11.92 0.13
CA TYR A 187 -11.95 10.96 -0.76
C TYR A 187 -13.27 11.54 -1.25
N GLU A 188 -13.48 11.54 -2.56
CA GLU A 188 -14.82 11.72 -3.14
C GLU A 188 -15.55 10.37 -3.14
N ASP A 189 -14.81 9.29 -3.42
CA ASP A 189 -15.26 7.90 -3.29
C ASP A 189 -14.47 7.21 -2.15
N PRO A 190 -14.83 7.39 -0.87
CA PRO A 190 -14.10 6.78 0.24
C PRO A 190 -14.17 5.24 0.19
N PRO A 191 -13.08 4.54 0.53
CA PRO A 191 -13.10 3.09 0.72
C PRO A 191 -14.25 2.65 1.66
N PRO A 192 -15.03 1.61 1.32
CA PRO A 192 -16.26 1.25 2.06
C PRO A 192 -16.05 1.01 3.56
N PHE A 193 -14.89 0.50 3.96
CA PHE A 193 -14.58 0.23 5.37
C PHE A 193 -14.52 1.51 6.22
N LEU A 194 -14.23 2.67 5.63
CA LEU A 194 -14.26 3.95 6.34
C LEU A 194 -15.70 4.35 6.71
N LEU A 195 -16.69 3.87 5.96
CA LEU A 195 -18.12 4.17 6.14
C LEU A 195 -18.85 3.07 6.93
N ALA A 196 -18.13 2.18 7.62
CA ALA A 196 -18.75 0.99 8.20
C ALA A 196 -19.71 1.29 9.37
N HIS A 197 -19.51 2.39 10.11
CA HIS A 197 -20.29 2.79 11.30
C HIS A 197 -20.51 1.64 12.31
N ARG A 198 -19.53 0.73 12.41
CA ARG A 198 -19.56 -0.42 13.31
C ARG A 198 -18.13 -0.81 13.71
N PRO A 199 -17.95 -1.53 14.84
CA PRO A 199 -16.65 -2.06 15.23
C PRO A 199 -16.07 -2.99 14.15
N LEU A 200 -14.80 -2.79 13.85
CA LEU A 200 -14.01 -3.66 12.98
C LEU A 200 -12.89 -4.27 13.82
N GLU A 201 -13.11 -5.48 14.31
CA GLU A 201 -12.17 -6.16 15.21
C GLU A 201 -10.97 -6.72 14.42
N VAL A 202 -9.79 -6.21 14.74
CA VAL A 202 -8.50 -6.67 14.21
C VAL A 202 -7.56 -6.94 15.37
N HIS A 203 -6.95 -8.13 15.38
CA HIS A 203 -6.02 -8.55 16.41
C HIS A 203 -4.61 -8.03 16.10
N GLY A 204 -4.08 -7.13 16.93
CA GLY A 204 -2.74 -6.55 16.75
C GLY A 204 -1.64 -7.35 17.46
N HIS A 205 -0.51 -7.55 16.80
CA HIS A 205 0.69 -8.17 17.36
C HIS A 205 1.89 -7.21 17.26
N LEU A 206 2.46 -6.82 18.40
CA LEU A 206 3.65 -5.97 18.43
C LEU A 206 4.89 -6.83 18.20
N GLY A 207 5.65 -6.52 17.15
CA GLY A 207 6.89 -7.21 16.82
C GLY A 207 7.07 -7.47 15.33
N ALA A 208 8.09 -8.26 15.00
CA ALA A 208 8.31 -8.80 13.68
C ALA A 208 7.35 -9.97 13.40
N LEU A 209 7.37 -10.45 12.15
CA LEU A 209 6.59 -11.64 11.75
C LEU A 209 6.84 -12.83 12.69
N THR A 210 8.09 -13.03 13.12
CA THR A 210 8.52 -14.12 14.01
C THR A 210 7.95 -14.04 15.43
N ASP A 211 7.44 -12.88 15.84
CA ASP A 211 6.85 -12.67 17.16
C ASP A 211 5.34 -12.97 17.18
N VAL A 212 4.75 -13.21 16.01
CA VAL A 212 3.33 -13.54 15.88
C VAL A 212 3.10 -14.97 16.39
N PRO A 213 2.20 -15.18 17.37
CA PRO A 213 1.92 -16.51 17.89
C PRO A 213 1.14 -17.35 16.89
N ALA A 214 1.37 -18.67 16.92
CA ALA A 214 0.65 -19.66 16.13
C ALA A 214 0.61 -19.34 14.62
N LEU A 215 1.75 -18.94 14.05
CA LEU A 215 1.87 -18.57 12.63
C LEU A 215 1.30 -19.65 11.70
N GLU A 216 1.50 -20.93 12.02
CA GLU A 216 1.02 -22.09 11.27
C GLU A 216 -0.48 -22.10 10.98
N THR A 217 -1.26 -21.35 11.76
CA THR A 217 -2.73 -21.28 11.64
C THR A 217 -3.22 -20.32 10.56
N PHE A 218 -2.35 -19.46 10.01
CA PHE A 218 -2.74 -18.51 8.97
C PHE A 218 -2.80 -19.18 7.58
N GLN A 219 -3.81 -18.79 6.81
CA GLN A 219 -4.04 -19.30 5.45
C GLN A 219 -3.64 -18.27 4.38
N LEU A 220 -3.55 -17.00 4.76
CA LEU A 220 -3.01 -15.92 3.93
C LEU A 220 -2.12 -15.02 4.80
N VAL A 221 -0.90 -14.76 4.34
CA VAL A 221 0.02 -13.81 4.95
C VAL A 221 0.39 -12.74 3.92
N SER A 222 -0.08 -11.51 4.11
CA SER A 222 0.29 -10.35 3.29
C SER A 222 1.43 -9.58 3.96
N LEU A 223 2.61 -9.65 3.36
CA LEU A 223 3.86 -9.07 3.84
C LEU A 223 4.05 -7.62 3.40
N SER A 224 3.03 -7.01 2.79
CA SER A 224 3.09 -5.64 2.27
C SER A 224 4.32 -5.50 1.36
N ASN A 225 5.04 -4.38 1.43
CA ASN A 225 6.26 -4.13 0.70
C ASN A 225 7.50 -4.11 1.58
N VAL A 226 7.46 -4.83 2.71
CA VAL A 226 8.57 -4.90 3.68
C VAL A 226 9.88 -5.29 3.01
N PHE A 227 9.82 -6.12 1.96
CA PHE A 227 11.01 -6.58 1.25
C PHE A 227 11.72 -5.51 0.41
N ASP A 228 11.14 -4.32 0.24
CA ASP A 228 11.78 -3.23 -0.51
C ASP A 228 12.99 -2.61 0.19
N TRP A 229 13.04 -2.69 1.51
CA TRP A 229 14.13 -2.16 2.34
C TRP A 229 14.84 -3.23 3.17
N SER A 230 14.49 -4.50 2.96
CA SER A 230 14.97 -5.61 3.77
C SER A 230 16.20 -6.31 3.21
N GLU A 231 17.12 -6.68 4.10
CA GLU A 231 18.21 -7.59 3.73
C GLU A 231 17.71 -9.00 3.40
N ALA A 232 18.50 -9.71 2.58
CA ALA A 232 18.26 -11.12 2.30
C ALA A 232 18.23 -11.99 3.57
N SER A 233 18.92 -11.59 4.64
CA SER A 233 18.87 -12.27 5.94
C SER A 233 17.48 -12.21 6.56
N LEU A 234 16.82 -11.03 6.58
CA LEU A 234 15.47 -10.89 7.09
C LEU A 234 14.48 -11.71 6.24
N VAL A 235 14.58 -11.59 4.91
CA VAL A 235 13.70 -12.34 3.99
C VAL A 235 13.85 -13.85 4.20
N ARG A 236 15.08 -14.34 4.41
CA ARG A 236 15.35 -15.75 4.72
C ARG A 236 14.75 -16.16 6.07
N THR A 237 14.91 -15.34 7.11
CA THR A 237 14.28 -15.59 8.42
C THR A 237 12.76 -15.68 8.30
N TRP A 238 12.14 -14.79 7.53
CA TRP A 238 10.68 -14.80 7.32
C TRP A 238 10.24 -16.01 6.49
N ALA A 239 10.98 -16.37 5.45
CA ALA A 239 10.71 -17.57 4.66
C ALA A 239 10.78 -18.85 5.53
N GLN A 240 11.72 -18.92 6.47
CA GLN A 240 11.84 -20.00 7.45
C GLN A 240 10.67 -20.01 8.45
N ALA A 241 10.32 -18.85 9.02
CA ALA A 241 9.21 -18.70 9.97
C ALA A 241 7.85 -19.10 9.36
N LEU A 242 7.70 -18.94 8.04
CA LEU A 242 6.49 -19.30 7.30
C LEU A 242 6.48 -20.75 6.80
N GLN A 243 7.55 -21.55 6.98
CA GLN A 243 7.52 -22.96 6.57
C GLN A 243 6.42 -23.82 7.24
N PRO A 244 6.06 -23.59 8.52
CA PRO A 244 5.03 -24.35 9.21
C PRO A 244 3.60 -24.07 8.75
N LEU A 245 3.35 -23.09 7.86
CA LEU A 245 2.01 -22.87 7.30
C LEU A 245 1.47 -24.15 6.66
N ALA A 246 0.15 -24.35 6.73
CA ALA A 246 -0.53 -25.46 6.09
C ALA A 246 -0.35 -25.46 4.57
N SER A 247 -0.35 -26.65 3.96
CA SER A 247 -0.36 -26.79 2.49
C SER A 247 -1.54 -26.02 1.88
N GLY A 248 -1.28 -25.31 0.78
CA GLY A 248 -2.25 -24.43 0.14
C GLY A 248 -2.34 -23.02 0.72
N SER A 249 -1.73 -22.72 1.88
CA SER A 249 -1.64 -21.35 2.40
C SER A 249 -0.87 -20.43 1.43
N LEU A 250 -1.20 -19.15 1.47
CA LEU A 250 -0.67 -18.16 0.54
C LEU A 250 0.20 -17.13 1.26
N VAL A 251 1.31 -16.76 0.64
CA VAL A 251 2.17 -15.65 1.05
C VAL A 251 2.24 -14.66 -0.10
N VAL A 252 1.97 -13.39 0.21
CA VAL A 252 1.93 -12.32 -0.79
C VAL A 252 2.82 -11.17 -0.35
N TRP A 253 3.54 -10.58 -1.28
CA TRP A 253 4.22 -9.30 -1.07
C TRP A 253 4.16 -8.45 -2.33
N ARG A 254 4.41 -7.15 -2.16
CA ARG A 254 4.49 -6.16 -3.22
C ARG A 254 5.89 -5.56 -3.26
N GLN A 255 6.26 -5.00 -4.40
CA GLN A 255 7.53 -4.30 -4.57
C GLN A 255 7.33 -3.00 -5.33
N LEU A 256 7.97 -1.95 -4.85
CA LEU A 256 8.07 -0.65 -5.52
C LEU A 256 9.54 -0.31 -5.75
N ASN A 257 9.85 0.12 -6.98
CA ASN A 257 11.17 0.59 -7.40
C ASN A 257 12.32 -0.38 -6.99
N ASN A 258 12.06 -1.69 -7.11
CA ASN A 258 12.96 -2.73 -6.58
C ASN A 258 12.94 -3.97 -7.47
N ALA A 259 14.01 -4.13 -8.24
CA ALA A 259 14.14 -5.22 -9.19
C ALA A 259 14.49 -6.58 -8.55
N ARG A 260 14.85 -6.64 -7.25
CA ARG A 260 15.32 -7.88 -6.60
C ARG A 260 14.25 -8.97 -6.60
N ASP A 261 14.66 -10.17 -7.00
CA ASP A 261 13.82 -11.36 -6.93
C ASP A 261 14.01 -12.11 -5.61
N TRP A 262 12.96 -12.16 -4.79
CA TRP A 262 12.96 -12.83 -3.50
C TRP A 262 12.43 -14.26 -3.55
N ARG A 263 11.83 -14.69 -4.68
CA ARG A 263 11.24 -16.02 -4.83
C ARG A 263 12.22 -17.16 -4.52
N PRO A 264 13.51 -17.10 -4.90
CA PRO A 264 14.47 -18.17 -4.59
C PRO A 264 14.62 -18.49 -3.11
N LEU A 265 14.34 -17.53 -2.21
CA LEU A 265 14.40 -17.75 -0.76
C LEU A 265 13.21 -18.56 -0.23
N PHE A 266 12.13 -18.69 -1.00
CA PHE A 266 10.90 -19.39 -0.65
C PHE A 266 10.73 -20.75 -1.36
N GLU A 267 11.48 -21.00 -2.45
CA GLU A 267 11.33 -22.17 -3.34
C GLU A 267 11.46 -23.54 -2.67
N ALA A 268 12.05 -23.63 -1.46
CA ALA A 268 12.14 -24.88 -0.72
C ALA A 268 10.75 -25.38 -0.26
N SER A 269 9.84 -24.47 0.11
CA SER A 269 8.53 -24.82 0.69
C SER A 269 7.34 -24.26 -0.10
N TYR A 270 7.60 -23.33 -1.02
CA TYR A 270 6.56 -22.63 -1.77
C TYR A 270 6.73 -22.80 -3.28
N VAL A 271 5.63 -22.64 -4.00
CA VAL A 271 5.56 -22.56 -5.45
C VAL A 271 5.02 -21.18 -5.83
N HIS A 272 5.63 -20.54 -6.82
CA HIS A 272 5.15 -19.27 -7.35
C HIS A 272 3.86 -19.48 -8.15
N GLU A 273 2.85 -18.62 -7.94
CA GLU A 273 1.62 -18.57 -8.76
C GLU A 273 1.78 -17.46 -9.82
N PRO A 274 2.33 -17.75 -11.02
CA PRO A 274 2.65 -16.72 -12.01
C PRO A 274 1.40 -16.02 -12.55
N ALA A 275 0.39 -16.78 -12.97
CA ALA A 275 -0.84 -16.23 -13.52
C ALA A 275 -1.54 -15.30 -12.52
N LEU A 276 -1.57 -15.70 -11.24
CA LEU A 276 -2.16 -14.90 -10.18
C LEU A 276 -1.32 -13.65 -9.90
N SER A 277 0.00 -13.78 -9.81
CA SER A 277 0.92 -12.64 -9.61
C SER A 277 0.79 -11.58 -10.72
N GLU A 278 0.70 -12.03 -11.97
CA GLU A 278 0.53 -11.16 -13.13
C GLU A 278 -0.84 -10.48 -13.15
N GLU A 279 -1.93 -11.23 -12.93
CA GLU A 279 -3.27 -10.67 -12.85
C GLU A 279 -3.35 -9.59 -11.75
N TRP A 280 -2.74 -9.87 -10.62
CA TRP A 280 -2.76 -9.01 -9.45
C TRP A 280 -1.97 -7.74 -9.64
N THR A 281 -0.78 -7.86 -10.24
CA THR A 281 0.02 -6.71 -10.63
C THR A 281 -0.74 -5.81 -11.59
N ARG A 282 -1.51 -6.37 -12.55
CA ARG A 282 -2.34 -5.56 -13.46
C ARG A 282 -3.52 -4.86 -12.79
N ARG A 283 -4.06 -5.44 -11.71
CA ARG A 283 -5.25 -4.93 -11.01
C ARG A 283 -4.93 -3.94 -9.88
N GLU A 284 -3.67 -3.81 -9.49
CA GLU A 284 -3.24 -2.92 -8.41
C GLU A 284 -3.50 -1.44 -8.73
N ARG A 285 -4.48 -0.84 -8.02
CA ARG A 285 -4.89 0.56 -8.23
C ARG A 285 -4.09 1.56 -7.42
N ALA A 286 -3.28 1.15 -6.44
CA ALA A 286 -2.54 2.09 -5.61
C ALA A 286 -1.35 2.74 -6.31
N LEU A 287 -1.07 2.40 -7.58
CA LEU A 287 -0.09 3.01 -8.48
C LEU A 287 1.39 2.72 -8.20
N PHE A 288 1.74 2.56 -6.93
CA PHE A 288 3.13 2.55 -6.49
C PHE A 288 3.83 1.21 -6.67
N TYR A 289 3.11 0.11 -6.84
CA TYR A 289 3.73 -1.20 -6.93
C TYR A 289 3.81 -1.66 -8.37
N GLU A 290 5.00 -2.09 -8.78
CA GLU A 290 5.26 -2.62 -10.12
C GLU A 290 5.13 -4.15 -10.17
N ARG A 291 5.11 -4.79 -9.01
CA ARG A 291 5.02 -6.25 -8.89
C ARG A 291 4.31 -6.65 -7.61
N VAL A 292 3.34 -7.54 -7.77
CA VAL A 292 2.74 -8.32 -6.68
C VAL A 292 3.13 -9.78 -6.89
N THR A 293 3.71 -10.40 -5.88
CA THR A 293 4.12 -11.81 -5.94
C THR A 293 3.26 -12.64 -5.02
N VAL A 294 2.69 -13.73 -5.54
CA VAL A 294 1.92 -14.70 -4.76
C VAL A 294 2.65 -16.04 -4.77
N MET A 295 2.93 -16.56 -3.58
CA MET A 295 3.52 -17.87 -3.36
C MET A 295 2.52 -18.78 -2.64
N ARG A 296 2.35 -20.00 -3.13
CA ARG A 296 1.51 -21.03 -2.51
C ARG A 296 2.37 -22.06 -1.79
N ARG A 297 2.02 -22.37 -0.54
CA ARG A 297 2.67 -23.42 0.25
C ARG A 297 2.40 -24.78 -0.39
N ARG A 298 3.46 -25.57 -0.61
CA ARG A 298 3.37 -26.98 -1.07
C ARG A 298 2.62 -27.82 -0.06
#